data_AF-A0A1E7F7W5-F1
#
_entry.id   AF-A0A1E7F7W5-F1
#
_cell.length_a   1.000
_cell.length_b   1.000
_cell.length_c   1.000
_cell.angle_alpha   90.00
_cell.angle_beta   90.00
_cell.angle_gamma   90.00
#
_symmetry.space_group_name_H-M   'P 1'
#
loop_
_entity.id
_entity.type
_entity.pdbx_description
1 polymer ?
#
loop_
_entity_poly.entity_id
_entity_poly.type
_entity_poly.pdbx_seq_one_letter_code
_entity_poly.pdbx_strand_id
1 'polypeptide(L)'
;MEGIRSLNMSLPPSTKFTTRGANNISMTLPRALSRILPNIRVLDLSNWVVGYHSGKFIEDFSTNWPYLEKIIWNNIPRWTEIYLDGIDMRPWKNLNEIIMDNCTFYCAYGMLNWMSDLTTNQISSKPKYFLFHRCRKGLERVSIQNATCYDTRGCGIIIPQSALIKFVRNTPTLKWFRSNLTQKNINMLQNERPLIELLN
;
A
#
# COMPACT_ATOMS: atom_id res chain seq x y z
N MET A 1 21.46 -21.35 9.43
CA MET A 1 20.04 -21.78 9.54
C MET A 1 19.19 -20.75 8.84
N GLU A 2 18.26 -21.15 7.96
CA GLU A 2 17.51 -20.23 7.11
C GLU A 2 16.43 -19.38 7.81
N GLY A 3 16.16 -19.66 9.10
CA GLY A 3 15.26 -18.87 9.95
C GLY A 3 13.81 -18.86 9.48
N ILE A 4 12.91 -18.29 10.28
CA ILE A 4 11.54 -18.02 9.86
C ILE A 4 11.57 -16.84 8.88
N ARG A 5 11.02 -17.04 7.68
CA ARG A 5 10.97 -16.02 6.61
C ARG A 5 9.56 -15.48 6.33
N SER A 6 8.52 -16.15 6.81
CA SER A 6 7.14 -15.72 6.64
C SER A 6 6.45 -15.65 7.99
N LEU A 7 5.72 -14.58 8.23
CA LEU A 7 4.95 -14.36 9.44
C LEU A 7 3.52 -13.98 9.05
N ASN A 8 2.56 -14.82 9.44
CA ASN A 8 1.15 -14.55 9.29
C ASN A 8 0.57 -14.11 10.64
N MET A 9 0.12 -12.85 10.69
CA MET A 9 -0.59 -12.23 11.81
C MET A 9 -1.99 -11.75 11.38
N SER A 10 -2.54 -12.33 10.31
CA SER A 10 -3.89 -12.03 9.88
C SER A 10 -4.90 -12.41 10.96
N LEU A 11 -5.94 -11.61 11.06
CA LEU A 11 -7.06 -11.86 11.96
C LEU A 11 -8.25 -12.41 11.18
N PRO A 12 -9.20 -13.08 11.85
CA PRO A 12 -10.49 -13.37 11.25
C PRO A 12 -11.15 -12.07 10.75
N PRO A 13 -11.83 -12.08 9.60
CA PRO A 13 -12.61 -10.93 9.13
C PRO A 13 -13.61 -10.53 10.21
N SER A 14 -13.48 -9.31 10.76
CA SER A 14 -14.45 -8.85 11.76
C SER A 14 -15.78 -8.60 11.06
N THR A 15 -16.86 -9.21 11.55
CA THR A 15 -18.21 -9.04 10.98
C THR A 15 -18.80 -7.66 11.27
N LYS A 16 -18.18 -6.89 12.17
CA LYS A 16 -18.65 -5.58 12.61
C LYS A 16 -17.46 -4.70 13.04
N PHE A 17 -16.99 -3.83 12.16
CA PHE A 17 -16.21 -2.65 12.57
C PHE A 17 -17.16 -1.62 13.22
N THR A 18 -17.88 -2.03 14.25
CA THR A 18 -18.74 -1.12 15.02
C THR A 18 -17.83 -0.25 15.86
N THR A 19 -17.70 1.01 15.42
CA THR A 19 -17.40 2.19 16.24
C THR A 19 -16.18 2.11 17.16
N ARG A 20 -15.10 2.81 16.78
CA ARG A 20 -14.09 3.47 17.64
C ARG A 20 -13.40 2.70 18.79
N GLY A 21 -13.71 1.43 19.05
CA GLY A 21 -13.22 0.72 20.25
C GLY A 21 -13.05 -0.80 20.13
N ALA A 22 -13.44 -1.43 19.03
CA ALA A 22 -13.27 -2.87 18.89
C ALA A 22 -11.90 -3.22 18.27
N ASN A 23 -11.00 -3.72 19.11
CA ASN A 23 -9.76 -4.43 18.74
C ASN A 23 -8.54 -3.55 18.41
N ASN A 24 -8.24 -2.54 19.24
CA ASN A 24 -6.88 -2.00 19.27
C ASN A 24 -5.93 -3.12 19.73
N ILE A 25 -5.30 -3.78 18.77
CA ILE A 25 -4.33 -4.82 19.10
C ILE A 25 -3.10 -4.15 19.68
N SER A 26 -2.65 -4.72 20.79
CA SER A 26 -1.46 -4.26 21.47
C SER A 26 -0.27 -4.26 20.50
N MET A 27 0.40 -3.11 20.44
CA MET A 27 1.63 -2.87 19.68
C MET A 27 2.82 -3.70 20.19
N THR A 28 2.67 -4.38 21.32
CA THR A 28 3.75 -5.11 21.99
C THR A 28 4.17 -6.36 21.22
N LEU A 29 3.22 -7.14 20.71
CA LEU A 29 3.52 -8.40 20.05
C LEU A 29 4.31 -8.22 18.74
N PRO A 30 3.91 -7.35 17.81
CA PRO A 30 4.63 -7.16 16.54
C PRO A 30 6.03 -6.59 16.78
N ARG A 31 6.14 -5.65 17.73
CA ARG A 31 7.42 -5.09 18.13
C ARG A 31 8.34 -6.17 18.70
N ALA A 32 7.83 -7.05 19.57
CA ALA A 32 8.61 -8.18 20.11
C ALA A 32 9.01 -9.17 19.02
N LEU A 33 8.07 -9.61 18.18
CA LEU A 33 8.33 -10.52 17.06
C LEU A 33 9.35 -9.95 16.09
N SER A 34 9.32 -8.64 15.84
CA SER A 34 10.28 -8.00 14.94
C SER A 34 11.72 -8.12 15.41
N ARG A 35 11.96 -8.18 16.73
CA ARG A 35 13.29 -8.36 17.31
C ARG A 35 13.75 -9.81 17.33
N ILE A 36 12.81 -10.75 17.43
CA ILE A 36 13.10 -12.19 17.53
C ILE A 36 13.22 -12.82 16.14
N LEU A 37 12.50 -12.28 15.15
CA LEU A 37 12.44 -12.78 13.78
C LEU A 37 12.97 -11.72 12.79
N PRO A 38 14.28 -11.41 12.78
CA PRO A 38 14.83 -10.35 11.92
C PRO A 38 14.86 -10.70 10.42
N ASN A 39 14.71 -11.99 10.08
CA ASN A 39 14.84 -12.51 8.70
C ASN A 39 13.50 -12.64 7.96
N ILE A 40 12.45 -11.96 8.43
CA ILE A 40 11.14 -11.96 7.77
C ILE A 40 11.23 -11.29 6.40
N ARG A 41 10.66 -11.98 5.41
CA ARG A 41 10.54 -11.56 4.00
C ARG A 41 9.09 -11.39 3.58
N VAL A 42 8.18 -12.17 4.16
CA VAL A 42 6.74 -12.11 3.88
C VAL A 42 5.97 -11.85 5.15
N LEU A 43 5.13 -10.81 5.14
CA LEU A 43 4.32 -10.40 6.27
C LEU A 43 2.84 -10.32 5.86
N ASP A 44 1.98 -11.06 6.55
CA ASP A 44 0.53 -10.96 6.37
C ASP A 44 -0.13 -10.37 7.62
N LEU A 45 -0.80 -9.24 7.42
CA LEU A 45 -1.46 -8.40 8.41
C LEU A 45 -2.97 -8.27 8.11
N SER A 46 -3.53 -9.10 7.24
CA SER A 46 -4.92 -8.94 6.79
C SER A 46 -5.91 -8.85 7.96
N ASN A 47 -6.89 -7.94 7.85
CA ASN A 47 -7.88 -7.62 8.88
C ASN A 47 -7.31 -6.98 10.17
N TRP A 48 -6.02 -6.67 10.20
CA TRP A 48 -5.40 -6.11 11.39
C TRP A 48 -5.59 -4.59 11.45
N VAL A 49 -6.53 -4.17 12.30
CA VAL A 49 -6.81 -2.75 12.54
C VAL A 49 -5.89 -2.24 13.64
N VAL A 50 -4.99 -1.35 13.25
CA VAL A 50 -4.22 -0.53 14.19
C VAL A 50 -5.03 0.73 14.49
N GLY A 51 -5.05 1.15 15.75
CA GLY A 51 -5.68 2.40 16.17
C GLY A 51 -5.08 3.63 15.49
N TYR A 52 -5.65 4.81 15.76
CA TYR A 52 -5.22 6.09 15.21
C TYR A 52 -3.68 6.26 15.26
N HIS A 53 -3.08 6.74 14.17
CA HIS A 53 -1.64 6.92 13.95
C HIS A 53 -0.81 5.67 13.57
N SER A 54 -1.26 4.86 12.60
CA SER A 54 -0.46 3.71 12.13
C SER A 54 0.87 4.09 11.44
N GLY A 55 1.08 5.35 11.07
CA GLY A 55 2.39 5.78 10.56
C GLY A 55 3.52 5.49 11.57
N LYS A 56 3.26 5.69 12.87
CA LYS A 56 4.19 5.26 13.93
C LYS A 56 4.28 3.73 14.06
N PHE A 57 3.19 3.02 13.78
CA PHE A 57 3.15 1.57 13.83
C PHE A 57 4.15 0.95 12.87
N ILE A 58 4.14 1.33 11.59
CA ILE A 58 5.10 0.73 10.66
C ILE A 58 6.53 1.15 11.03
N GLU A 59 6.75 2.41 11.38
CA GLU A 59 8.08 2.92 11.77
C GLU A 59 8.70 2.10 12.93
N ASP A 60 7.90 1.73 13.92
CA ASP A 60 8.33 1.05 15.15
C ASP A 60 8.99 -0.32 14.95
N PHE A 61 8.58 -1.08 13.92
CA PHE A 61 9.11 -2.43 13.67
C PHE A 61 9.71 -2.61 12.28
N SER A 62 9.44 -1.72 11.33
CA SER A 62 9.96 -1.82 9.97
C SER A 62 11.48 -1.79 9.92
N THR A 63 12.13 -1.11 10.87
CA THR A 63 13.59 -1.09 11.02
C THR A 63 14.19 -2.44 11.40
N ASN A 64 13.40 -3.33 12.01
CA ASN A 64 13.85 -4.66 12.43
C ASN A 64 13.63 -5.74 11.37
N TRP A 65 12.92 -5.43 10.27
CA TRP A 65 12.72 -6.34 9.13
C TRP A 65 13.35 -5.77 7.85
N PRO A 66 14.69 -5.68 7.78
CA PRO A 66 15.38 -5.08 6.64
C PRO A 66 15.22 -5.90 5.35
N TYR A 67 14.85 -7.17 5.45
CA TYR A 67 14.68 -8.10 4.32
C TYR A 67 13.23 -8.28 3.89
N LEU A 68 12.28 -7.47 4.40
CA LEU A 68 10.89 -7.59 3.98
C LEU A 68 10.75 -7.32 2.47
N GLU A 69 10.22 -8.31 1.76
CA GLU A 69 10.01 -8.32 0.31
C GLU A 69 8.53 -8.16 -0.03
N LYS A 70 7.64 -8.74 0.78
CA LYS A 70 6.19 -8.79 0.54
C LYS A 70 5.40 -8.42 1.78
N ILE A 71 4.41 -7.54 1.60
CA ILE A 71 3.36 -7.27 2.58
C ILE A 71 1.98 -7.59 2.02
N ILE A 72 1.17 -8.28 2.83
CA ILE A 72 -0.25 -8.51 2.61
C ILE A 72 -0.98 -7.83 3.76
N TRP A 73 -1.87 -6.90 3.45
CA TRP A 73 -2.60 -6.14 4.47
C TRP A 73 -3.97 -5.74 3.94
N ASN A 74 -4.84 -6.73 3.78
CA ASN A 74 -6.17 -6.54 3.20
C ASN A 74 -7.21 -6.08 4.24
N ASN A 75 -8.31 -5.53 3.74
CA ASN A 75 -9.50 -5.15 4.51
C ASN A 75 -9.22 -4.10 5.58
N ILE A 76 -8.41 -3.09 5.23
CA ILE A 76 -7.98 -2.07 6.17
C ILE A 76 -8.86 -0.83 6.11
N PRO A 77 -9.53 -0.47 7.22
CA PRO A 77 -10.43 0.66 7.27
C PRO A 77 -9.68 1.99 7.36
N ARG A 78 -10.40 3.09 7.08
CA ARG A 78 -9.83 4.45 7.04
C ARG A 78 -9.08 4.87 8.30
N TRP A 79 -9.49 4.43 9.48
CA TRP A 79 -8.88 4.87 10.76
C TRP A 79 -7.51 4.27 11.04
N THR A 80 -7.02 3.35 10.20
CA THR A 80 -5.63 2.93 10.25
C THR A 80 -4.71 4.04 9.70
N GLU A 81 -5.17 4.94 8.83
CA GLU A 81 -4.37 6.08 8.34
C GLU A 81 -3.10 5.71 7.53
N ILE A 82 -3.13 4.61 6.76
CA ILE A 82 -2.03 4.25 5.87
C ILE A 82 -2.00 5.20 4.67
N TYR A 83 -0.89 5.87 4.43
CA TYR A 83 -0.76 6.85 3.37
C TYR A 83 -0.67 6.20 1.99
N LEU A 84 -1.46 6.73 1.05
CA LEU A 84 -1.50 6.29 -0.35
C LEU A 84 -0.17 6.51 -1.11
N ASP A 85 0.68 7.41 -0.61
CA ASP A 85 1.99 7.69 -1.19
C ASP A 85 3.08 6.68 -0.80
N GLY A 86 2.76 5.77 0.14
CA GLY A 86 3.67 4.75 0.65
C GLY A 86 4.71 5.26 1.64
N ILE A 87 4.54 6.44 2.26
CA ILE A 87 5.51 6.95 3.25
C ILE A 87 5.75 5.95 4.39
N ASP A 88 4.69 5.27 4.83
CA ASP A 88 4.77 4.33 5.95
C ASP A 88 5.62 3.10 5.59
N MET A 89 5.70 2.75 4.31
CA MET A 89 6.45 1.58 3.81
C MET A 89 7.89 1.92 3.40
N ARG A 90 8.28 3.20 3.50
CA ARG A 90 9.62 3.71 3.12
C ARG A 90 10.81 2.97 3.78
N PRO A 91 10.72 2.48 5.04
CA PRO A 91 11.85 1.80 5.67
C PRO A 91 12.18 0.43 5.05
N TRP A 92 11.23 -0.25 4.42
CA TRP A 92 11.42 -1.57 3.80
C TRP A 92 12.10 -1.47 2.43
N LYS A 93 13.44 -1.42 2.45
CA LYS A 93 14.24 -1.19 1.23
C LYS A 93 14.12 -2.30 0.17
N ASN A 94 13.74 -3.50 0.59
CA ASN A 94 13.63 -4.68 -0.28
C ASN A 94 12.18 -4.98 -0.69
N LEU A 95 11.21 -4.15 -0.27
CA LEU A 95 9.80 -4.36 -0.57
C LEU A 95 9.57 -4.26 -2.08
N ASN A 96 9.08 -5.35 -2.66
CA ASN A 96 8.79 -5.47 -4.08
C ASN A 96 7.33 -5.87 -4.35
N GLU A 97 6.61 -6.38 -3.34
CA GLU A 97 5.23 -6.83 -3.47
C GLU A 97 4.32 -6.24 -2.37
N ILE A 98 3.23 -5.60 -2.79
CA ILE A 98 2.21 -5.01 -1.91
C ILE A 98 0.85 -5.59 -2.28
N ILE A 99 0.15 -6.22 -1.34
CA ILE A 99 -1.22 -6.72 -1.52
C ILE A 99 -2.10 -6.08 -0.46
N MET A 100 -2.93 -5.12 -0.85
CA MET A 100 -3.77 -4.30 0.04
C MET A 100 -5.15 -4.07 -0.57
N ASP A 101 -5.85 -5.17 -0.82
CA ASP A 101 -7.20 -5.16 -1.36
C ASP A 101 -8.21 -4.74 -0.29
N ASN A 102 -9.31 -4.11 -0.73
CA ASN A 102 -10.39 -3.59 0.11
C ASN A 102 -9.89 -2.65 1.23
N CYS A 103 -8.86 -1.86 0.93
CA CYS A 103 -8.27 -0.91 1.88
C CYS A 103 -8.74 0.52 1.64
N THR A 104 -8.76 1.33 2.69
CA THR A 104 -9.00 2.78 2.62
C THR A 104 -7.75 3.54 3.04
N PHE A 105 -7.07 4.16 2.07
CA PHE A 105 -5.83 4.89 2.28
C PHE A 105 -6.07 6.35 2.70
N TYR A 106 -5.21 6.88 3.54
CA TYR A 106 -5.13 8.31 3.78
C TYR A 106 -4.45 9.02 2.60
N CYS A 107 -5.06 10.10 2.14
CA CYS A 107 -4.52 10.96 1.10
C CYS A 107 -4.62 12.42 1.56
N ALA A 108 -3.47 13.08 1.72
CA ALA A 108 -3.45 14.49 2.09
C ALA A 108 -4.24 15.35 1.08
N TYR A 109 -4.84 16.43 1.58
CA TYR A 109 -5.64 17.32 0.75
C TYR A 109 -4.85 17.84 -0.47
N GLY A 110 -5.46 17.78 -1.66
CA GLY A 110 -4.83 18.18 -2.92
C GLY A 110 -3.82 17.18 -3.51
N MET A 111 -3.31 16.23 -2.72
CA MET A 111 -2.33 15.24 -3.17
C MET A 111 -2.90 14.33 -4.27
N LEU A 112 -4.18 13.95 -4.15
CA LEU A 112 -4.86 13.12 -5.14
C LEU A 112 -4.91 13.82 -6.51
N ASN A 113 -5.07 15.14 -6.53
CA ASN A 113 -5.05 15.92 -7.77
C ASN A 113 -3.67 15.84 -8.44
N TRP A 114 -2.59 15.94 -7.67
CA TRP A 114 -1.24 15.79 -8.20
C TRP A 114 -0.93 14.37 -8.65
N MET A 115 -1.42 13.35 -7.94
CA MET A 115 -1.32 11.95 -8.35
C MET A 115 -2.15 11.65 -9.61
N SER A 116 -3.23 12.39 -9.83
CA SER A 116 -4.17 12.21 -10.95
C SER A 116 -3.81 13.03 -12.17
N ASP A 117 -2.91 14.01 -12.05
CA ASP A 117 -2.49 14.86 -13.14
C ASP A 117 -1.51 14.12 -14.07
N LEU A 118 -1.95 13.82 -15.29
CA LEU A 118 -1.14 13.12 -16.30
C LEU A 118 -0.15 14.05 -17.03
N THR A 119 -0.27 15.37 -16.89
CA THR A 119 0.52 16.38 -17.63
C THR A 119 1.89 16.63 -17.00
N THR A 120 2.03 16.42 -15.69
CA THR A 120 3.26 16.68 -14.92
C THR A 120 4.43 15.73 -15.22
N ASN A 121 4.27 14.77 -16.14
CA ASN A 121 5.30 13.79 -16.43
C ASN A 121 6.49 14.32 -17.25
N GLN A 122 6.44 15.56 -17.79
CA GLN A 122 7.42 15.98 -18.82
C GLN A 122 8.21 17.28 -18.58
N ILE A 123 7.80 18.28 -17.76
CA ILE A 123 8.39 19.65 -17.90
C ILE A 123 8.78 20.39 -16.60
N SER A 124 8.75 19.82 -15.39
CA SER A 124 9.12 20.66 -14.21
C SER A 124 9.90 19.96 -13.11
N SER A 125 10.71 20.75 -12.41
CA SER A 125 11.41 20.48 -11.14
C SER A 125 10.50 20.02 -9.99
N LYS A 126 9.23 19.70 -10.26
CA LYS A 126 8.27 19.24 -9.25
C LYS A 126 8.45 17.74 -8.98
N PRO A 127 8.32 17.32 -7.71
CA PRO A 127 8.36 15.90 -7.36
C PRO A 127 7.27 15.13 -8.12
N LYS A 128 7.63 13.96 -8.66
CA LYS A 128 6.67 13.07 -9.32
C LYS A 128 5.79 12.40 -8.26
N TYR A 129 4.68 13.03 -7.92
CA TYR A 129 3.68 12.45 -7.03
C TYR A 129 2.85 11.42 -7.81
N PHE A 130 2.89 10.17 -7.36
CA PHE A 130 2.02 9.07 -7.80
C PHE A 130 1.86 8.06 -6.65
N LEU A 131 1.02 7.04 -6.83
CA LEU A 131 0.76 6.02 -5.80
C LEU A 131 2.07 5.35 -5.38
N PHE A 132 2.28 5.15 -4.08
CA PHE A 132 3.47 4.45 -3.56
C PHE A 132 4.84 5.01 -4.01
N HIS A 133 4.91 6.26 -4.51
CA HIS A 133 6.17 6.83 -5.01
C HIS A 133 7.26 6.97 -3.92
N ARG A 134 6.87 6.89 -2.64
CA ARG A 134 7.80 6.90 -1.49
C ARG A 134 8.24 5.50 -1.04
N CYS A 135 7.59 4.45 -1.54
CA CYS A 135 8.18 3.13 -1.50
C CYS A 135 9.48 3.19 -2.33
N ARG A 136 10.59 2.69 -1.78
CA ARG A 136 11.87 2.71 -2.50
C ARG A 136 11.79 1.83 -3.76
N LYS A 137 12.79 1.98 -4.63
CA LYS A 137 12.83 1.37 -5.98
C LYS A 137 12.58 -0.14 -5.92
N GLY A 138 11.80 -0.65 -6.87
CA GLY A 138 11.70 -2.09 -7.13
C GLY A 138 10.33 -2.73 -6.92
N LEU A 139 9.24 -1.96 -6.78
CA LEU A 139 7.90 -2.56 -6.78
C LEU A 139 7.66 -3.30 -8.09
N GLU A 140 7.41 -4.60 -7.98
CA GLU A 140 7.16 -5.51 -9.10
C GLU A 140 5.70 -5.96 -9.13
N ARG A 141 5.05 -6.07 -7.97
CA ARG A 141 3.69 -6.61 -7.85
C ARG A 141 2.88 -5.75 -6.90
N VAL A 142 1.74 -5.21 -7.36
CA VAL A 142 0.85 -4.41 -6.49
C VAL A 142 -0.61 -4.82 -6.69
N SER A 143 -1.32 -5.07 -5.60
CA SER A 143 -2.78 -5.26 -5.57
C SER A 143 -3.41 -4.20 -4.66
N ILE A 144 -4.32 -3.42 -5.21
CA ILE A 144 -5.17 -2.45 -4.49
C ILE A 144 -6.61 -2.54 -5.02
N GLN A 145 -7.10 -3.76 -5.23
CA GLN A 145 -8.45 -4.01 -5.71
C GLN A 145 -9.46 -3.48 -4.69
N ASN A 146 -10.48 -2.77 -5.17
CA ASN A 146 -11.51 -2.10 -4.37
C ASN A 146 -10.95 -1.13 -3.33
N ALA A 147 -9.74 -0.61 -3.56
CA ALA A 147 -9.17 0.40 -2.70
C ALA A 147 -9.86 1.75 -2.87
N THR A 148 -10.02 2.45 -1.75
CA THR A 148 -10.49 3.83 -1.69
C THR A 148 -9.44 4.68 -0.98
N CYS A 149 -9.60 6.00 -1.04
CA CYS A 149 -8.86 6.91 -0.20
C CYS A 149 -9.78 7.89 0.51
N TYR A 150 -9.29 8.58 1.52
CA TYR A 150 -10.00 9.68 2.16
C TYR A 150 -9.04 10.83 2.41
N ASP A 151 -9.58 12.05 2.44
CA ASP A 151 -8.85 13.25 2.83
C ASP A 151 -9.27 13.69 4.25
N THR A 152 -8.77 14.85 4.69
CA THR A 152 -9.11 15.45 5.99
C THR A 152 -10.60 15.75 6.18
N ARG A 153 -11.41 15.74 5.11
CA ARG A 153 -12.88 15.89 5.19
C ARG A 153 -13.57 14.56 5.48
N GLY A 154 -12.84 13.44 5.47
CA GLY A 154 -13.31 12.12 5.89
C GLY A 154 -14.20 11.39 4.87
N CYS A 155 -14.41 11.97 3.68
CA CYS A 155 -15.18 11.33 2.63
C CYS A 155 -14.39 10.20 1.97
N GLY A 156 -15.02 9.04 1.78
CA GLY A 156 -14.47 7.97 0.94
C GLY A 156 -14.47 8.41 -0.52
N ILE A 157 -13.30 8.40 -1.14
CA ILE A 157 -13.05 8.82 -2.51
C ILE A 157 -12.50 7.61 -3.26
N ILE A 158 -13.07 7.34 -4.44
CA ILE A 158 -12.54 6.31 -5.33
C ILE A 158 -11.22 6.82 -5.91
N ILE A 159 -10.19 5.96 -5.92
CA ILE A 159 -8.89 6.32 -6.52
C ILE A 159 -9.11 6.59 -8.02
N PRO A 160 -8.81 7.80 -8.53
CA PRO A 160 -9.07 8.15 -9.91
C PRO A 160 -8.30 7.27 -10.89
N GLN A 161 -8.93 6.96 -12.03
CA GLN A 161 -8.30 6.18 -13.11
C GLN A 161 -6.96 6.78 -13.56
N SER A 162 -6.87 8.10 -13.64
CA SER A 162 -5.64 8.78 -14.03
C SER A 162 -4.52 8.58 -13.00
N ALA A 163 -4.81 8.44 -11.70
CA ALA A 163 -3.81 8.11 -10.69
C ALA A 163 -3.28 6.68 -10.85
N LEU A 164 -4.18 5.72 -11.13
CA LEU A 164 -3.80 4.32 -11.42
C LEU A 164 -2.94 4.25 -12.70
N ILE A 165 -3.32 4.94 -13.77
CA ILE A 165 -2.54 5.06 -15.01
C ILE A 165 -1.17 5.68 -14.73
N LYS A 166 -1.12 6.78 -13.97
CA LYS A 166 0.13 7.47 -13.64
C LYS A 166 1.08 6.57 -12.84
N PHE A 167 0.56 5.77 -11.91
CA PHE A 167 1.32 4.77 -11.18
C PHE A 167 1.95 3.73 -12.12
N VAL A 168 1.17 3.13 -13.01
CA VAL A 168 1.67 2.14 -13.98
C VAL A 168 2.75 2.75 -14.87
N ARG A 169 2.55 3.97 -15.39
CA ARG A 169 3.54 4.65 -16.24
C ARG A 169 4.83 5.05 -15.51
N ASN A 170 4.74 5.37 -14.22
CA ASN A 170 5.90 5.82 -13.43
C ASN A 170 6.56 4.71 -12.59
N THR A 171 6.12 3.45 -12.73
CA THR A 171 6.72 2.29 -12.05
C THR A 171 7.25 1.28 -13.08
N PRO A 172 8.42 1.52 -13.70
CA PRO A 172 8.96 0.68 -14.78
C PRO A 172 9.25 -0.77 -14.37
N THR A 173 9.50 -1.01 -13.08
CA THR A 173 9.76 -2.35 -12.52
C THR A 173 8.50 -3.18 -12.34
N LEU A 174 7.31 -2.56 -12.42
CA LEU A 174 6.03 -3.22 -12.21
C LEU A 174 5.80 -4.29 -13.30
N LYS A 175 5.64 -5.53 -12.87
CA LYS A 175 5.35 -6.72 -13.69
C LYS A 175 3.89 -7.14 -13.56
N TRP A 176 3.26 -6.85 -12.43
CA TRP A 176 1.90 -7.26 -12.14
C TRP A 176 1.16 -6.16 -11.37
N PHE A 177 -0.04 -5.81 -11.81
CA PHE A 177 -0.86 -4.80 -11.15
C PHE A 177 -2.35 -5.15 -11.19
N ARG A 178 -2.96 -5.24 -10.01
CA ARG A 178 -4.40 -5.45 -9.85
C ARG A 178 -5.05 -4.26 -9.15
N SER A 179 -6.09 -3.70 -9.76
CA SER A 179 -6.77 -2.50 -9.25
C SER A 179 -8.13 -2.33 -9.93
N ASN A 180 -8.89 -1.29 -9.58
CA ASN A 180 -10.14 -0.96 -10.27
C ASN A 180 -9.92 -0.22 -11.61
N LEU A 181 -8.84 -0.51 -12.34
CA LEU A 181 -8.67 0.04 -13.70
C LEU A 181 -9.88 -0.36 -14.57
N THR A 182 -10.31 0.53 -15.46
CA THR A 182 -11.32 0.13 -16.46
C THR A 182 -10.67 -0.74 -17.53
N GLN A 183 -11.44 -1.63 -18.17
CA GLN A 183 -10.94 -2.43 -19.29
C GLN A 183 -10.32 -1.58 -20.41
N LYS A 184 -10.91 -0.42 -20.70
CA LYS A 184 -10.37 0.54 -21.67
C LYS A 184 -8.94 0.98 -21.29
N ASN A 185 -8.71 1.29 -20.02
CA ASN A 185 -7.40 1.73 -19.54
C ASN A 185 -6.41 0.56 -19.45
N ILE A 186 -6.88 -0.66 -19.13
CA ILE A 186 -6.07 -1.88 -19.22
C ILE A 186 -5.56 -2.06 -20.65
N ASN A 187 -6.46 -2.06 -21.64
CA ASN A 187 -6.09 -2.25 -23.04
C ASN A 187 -5.08 -1.18 -23.50
N MET A 188 -5.31 0.08 -23.13
CA MET A 188 -4.38 1.18 -23.42
C MET A 188 -3.00 0.96 -22.79
N LEU A 189 -2.94 0.60 -21.51
CA LEU A 189 -1.68 0.37 -20.79
C LEU A 189 -0.95 -0.88 -21.26
N GLN A 190 -1.66 -1.94 -21.66
CA GLN A 190 -1.07 -3.13 -22.27
C GLN A 190 -0.40 -2.81 -23.61
N ASN A 191 -0.99 -1.93 -24.42
CA ASN A 191 -0.35 -1.44 -25.64
C ASN A 191 0.94 -0.65 -25.35
N GLU A 192 0.97 0.12 -24.26
CA GLU A 192 2.16 0.88 -23.85
C GLU A 192 3.24 0.01 -23.19
N ARG A 193 2.84 -1.02 -22.45
CA ARG A 193 3.72 -1.88 -21.63
C ARG A 193 3.28 -3.35 -21.75
N PRO A 194 3.55 -4.03 -22.88
CA PRO A 194 3.00 -5.37 -23.15
C PRO A 194 3.44 -6.47 -22.18
N LEU A 195 4.54 -6.25 -21.44
CA LEU A 195 5.07 -7.22 -20.47
C LEU A 195 4.42 -7.13 -19.08
N ILE A 196 3.56 -6.13 -18.83
CA ILE A 196 2.86 -6.02 -17.54
C ILE A 196 1.54 -6.80 -17.57
N GLU A 197 1.32 -7.61 -16.54
CA GLU A 197 0.03 -8.24 -16.29
C GLU A 197 -0.87 -7.24 -15.54
N LEU A 198 -2.01 -6.88 -16.14
CA LEU A 198 -2.99 -5.95 -15.57
C LEU A 198 -4.31 -6.67 -15.35
N LEU A 199 -4.83 -6.57 -14.13
CA LEU A 199 -6.06 -7.25 -13.71
C LEU A 199 -7.02 -6.30 -12.99
N ASN A 200 -8.30 -6.67 -13.00
CA ASN A 200 -9.36 -6.03 -12.24
C ASN A 200 -9.62 -6.70 -10.89
#